data_AF-A0A949S620-F1
#
_entry.id   AF-A0A949S620-F1
#
_cell.length_a   1.000
_cell.length_b   1.000
_cell.length_c   1.000
_cell.angle_alpha   90.00
_cell.angle_beta   90.00
_cell.angle_gamma   90.00
#
_symmetry.space_group_name_H-M   'P 1'
#
loop_
_entity.id
_entity.type
_entity.pdbx_description
1 polymer ?
#
loop_
_entity_poly.entity_id
_entity_poly.type
_entity_poly.pdbx_seq_one_letter_code
_entity_poly.pdbx_strand_id
1 'polypeptide(L)'
;MSILKKLFSYITPNNEISRNGYNNSQTGYSMNYEIDENTFSDNGHAEKVVIPEQCKTALSMFLDIDFYLRGYNDGYDYASAEVYNKILESIKIEFKITIEKMIDKSLNEIAKLNELINNIKDLKSMSEVNALNRINELNIQIQKLNEQKVLCDQNDGLVMKPVNMYKAGYEKGLYAYTQEKLLGIPSGLF
;
A
#
# COMPACT_ATOMS: atom_id res chain seq x y z
N MET A 1 18.96 21.28 18.80
CA MET A 1 18.41 19.92 18.61
C MET A 1 16.89 19.98 18.36
N SER A 2 16.42 20.29 17.14
CA SER A 2 14.97 20.24 16.84
C SER A 2 14.64 20.08 15.36
N ILE A 3 15.45 19.35 14.59
CA ILE A 3 15.19 19.09 13.16
C ILE A 3 14.44 17.75 12.97
N LEU A 4 14.55 16.82 13.92
CA LEU A 4 13.92 15.49 13.82
C LEU A 4 12.41 15.46 14.14
N LYS A 5 11.84 16.50 14.76
CA LYS A 5 10.40 16.54 15.07
C LYS A 5 9.49 16.98 13.91
N LYS A 6 10.05 17.56 12.84
CA LYS A 6 9.26 18.03 11.68
C LYS A 6 9.01 16.95 10.62
N LEU A 7 9.73 15.84 10.66
CA LEU A 7 9.58 14.74 9.70
C LEU A 7 8.37 13.83 9.97
N PHE A 8 7.71 13.94 11.13
CA PHE A 8 6.64 13.03 11.55
C PHE A 8 5.26 13.67 11.75
N SER A 9 5.05 14.94 11.39
CA SER A 9 3.80 15.66 11.70
C SER A 9 2.74 15.70 10.60
N TYR A 10 2.93 15.02 9.46
CA TYR A 10 1.98 15.09 8.33
C TYR A 10 1.32 13.75 8.02
N ILE A 11 0.55 13.21 8.97
CA ILE A 11 -0.46 12.18 8.66
C ILE A 11 -1.71 12.43 9.51
N THR A 12 -2.63 13.24 8.98
CA THR A 12 -4.05 13.16 9.32
C THR A 12 -4.84 13.36 8.02
N PRO A 13 -5.55 12.34 7.51
CA PRO A 13 -6.42 12.54 6.38
C PRO A 13 -7.81 12.97 6.87
N ASN A 14 -8.16 14.24 6.63
CA ASN A 14 -9.56 14.66 6.54
C ASN A 14 -10.05 14.24 5.16
N ASN A 15 -10.97 13.29 5.10
CA ASN A 15 -11.55 12.79 3.86
C ASN A 15 -13.03 13.19 3.81
N GLU A 16 -13.31 14.32 3.15
CA GLU A 16 -14.56 14.51 2.44
C GLU A 16 -14.20 14.52 0.95
N ILE A 17 -14.82 13.66 0.15
CA ILE A 17 -15.36 14.03 -1.17
C ILE A 17 -16.18 12.88 -1.76
N SER A 18 -17.25 13.34 -2.39
CA SER A 18 -18.38 12.67 -3.00
C SER A 18 -18.10 12.25 -4.45
N ARG A 19 -19.00 11.38 -4.96
CA ARG A 19 -19.45 11.17 -6.36
C ARG A 19 -18.85 10.02 -7.21
N ASN A 20 -19.71 8.99 -7.32
CA ASN A 20 -20.40 8.49 -8.51
C ASN A 20 -19.64 7.93 -9.73
N GLY A 21 -19.97 6.66 -10.02
CA GLY A 21 -20.50 6.24 -11.32
C GLY A 21 -19.63 5.26 -12.11
N TYR A 22 -20.06 3.99 -12.25
CA TYR A 22 -20.59 3.41 -13.50
C TYR A 22 -20.91 1.92 -13.33
N ASN A 23 -22.02 1.51 -13.96
CA ASN A 23 -22.71 0.23 -13.84
C ASN A 23 -22.03 -0.89 -14.62
N ASN A 24 -22.13 -2.12 -14.11
CA ASN A 24 -21.79 -3.34 -14.85
C ASN A 24 -23.07 -4.12 -15.18
N SER A 25 -23.19 -4.51 -16.44
CA SER A 25 -24.35 -5.18 -17.05
C SER A 25 -24.38 -6.68 -16.79
N GLN A 26 -25.60 -7.19 -16.54
CA GLN A 26 -25.96 -8.59 -16.34
C GLN A 26 -25.84 -9.46 -17.60
N THR A 27 -25.53 -10.74 -17.40
CA THR A 27 -26.12 -11.92 -18.05
C THR A 27 -25.97 -13.08 -17.05
N GLY A 28 -26.93 -13.97 -16.75
CA GLY A 28 -28.26 -14.26 -17.28
C GLY A 28 -28.49 -15.76 -17.08
N TYR A 29 -29.16 -16.17 -15.99
CA TYR A 29 -29.71 -17.52 -15.82
C TYR A 29 -31.12 -17.39 -15.24
N SER A 30 -32.10 -17.79 -16.05
CA SER A 30 -33.53 -17.84 -15.76
C SER A 30 -33.86 -19.17 -15.10
N MET A 31 -34.42 -19.12 -13.88
CA MET A 31 -35.10 -20.24 -13.24
C MET A 31 -36.48 -19.73 -12.83
N ASN A 32 -37.52 -20.29 -13.45
CA ASN A 32 -38.92 -20.02 -13.12
C ASN A 32 -39.21 -20.51 -11.70
N TYR A 33 -39.50 -19.59 -10.80
CA TYR A 33 -40.22 -19.87 -9.56
C TYR A 33 -41.58 -19.19 -9.68
N GLU A 34 -42.65 -19.96 -9.52
CA GLU A 34 -43.98 -19.41 -9.25
C GLU A 34 -43.91 -18.63 -7.93
N ILE A 35 -44.11 -17.31 -8.01
CA ILE A 35 -44.13 -16.40 -6.87
C ILE A 35 -45.58 -16.30 -6.40
N ASP A 36 -45.84 -16.74 -5.17
CA ASP A 36 -47.09 -16.52 -4.47
C ASP A 36 -47.27 -15.00 -4.24
N GLU A 37 -48.32 -14.43 -4.83
CA GLU A 37 -48.58 -12.98 -4.94
C GLU A 37 -48.87 -12.29 -3.60
N ASN A 38 -48.87 -13.04 -2.48
CA ASN A 38 -49.17 -12.52 -1.14
C ASN A 38 -47.97 -12.40 -0.18
N THR A 39 -46.73 -12.56 -0.65
CA THR A 39 -45.54 -12.54 0.25
C THR A 39 -44.84 -11.18 0.35
N PHE A 40 -45.32 -10.14 -0.34
CA PHE A 40 -44.72 -8.79 -0.29
C PHE A 40 -45.60 -7.81 0.49
N SER A 41 -45.77 -8.11 1.78
CA SER A 41 -46.21 -7.12 2.77
C SER A 41 -45.13 -6.97 3.83
N ASP A 42 -44.02 -6.34 3.46
CA ASP A 42 -43.20 -5.70 4.48
C ASP A 42 -42.44 -4.49 3.91
N ASN A 43 -42.62 -3.35 4.56
CA ASN A 43 -41.97 -2.08 4.25
C ASN A 43 -40.52 -2.10 4.76
N GLY A 44 -39.72 -3.04 4.24
CA GLY A 44 -38.30 -3.13 4.54
C GLY A 44 -37.52 -2.08 3.76
N HIS A 45 -37.16 -0.97 4.40
CA HIS A 45 -36.15 -0.07 3.87
C HIS A 45 -34.89 -0.87 3.49
N ALA A 46 -34.39 -0.70 2.27
CA ALA A 46 -33.15 -1.34 1.83
C ALA A 46 -32.02 -0.97 2.81
N GLU A 47 -31.61 -1.92 3.64
CA GLU A 47 -30.41 -1.77 4.46
C GLU A 47 -29.23 -1.55 3.52
N LYS A 48 -28.60 -0.37 3.63
CA LYS A 48 -27.33 -0.14 2.95
C LYS A 48 -26.36 -1.19 3.46
N VAL A 49 -26.00 -2.13 2.59
CA VAL A 49 -24.87 -3.02 2.81
C VAL A 49 -23.63 -2.14 2.95
N VAL A 50 -23.24 -1.85 4.19
CA VAL A 50 -21.98 -1.19 4.50
C VAL A 50 -20.91 -2.20 4.15
N ILE A 51 -20.31 -2.05 2.96
CA ILE A 51 -19.14 -2.83 2.58
C ILE A 51 -18.04 -2.43 3.56
N PRO A 52 -17.54 -3.35 4.41
CA PRO A 52 -16.50 -3.01 5.36
C PRO A 52 -15.27 -2.52 4.59
N GLU A 53 -14.77 -1.34 4.94
CA GLU A 53 -13.51 -0.82 4.41
C GLU A 53 -12.43 -1.88 4.66
N GLN A 54 -11.90 -2.48 3.59
CA GLN A 54 -10.79 -3.42 3.72
C GLN A 54 -9.60 -2.66 4.33
N CYS A 55 -9.18 -3.08 5.52
CA CYS A 55 -7.96 -2.56 6.16
C CYS A 55 -6.78 -2.68 5.19
N LYS A 56 -6.27 -1.53 4.72
CA LYS A 56 -5.08 -1.48 3.86
C LYS A 56 -3.91 -2.16 4.54
N THR A 57 -3.14 -2.94 3.79
CA THR A 57 -1.91 -3.57 4.28
C THR A 57 -0.81 -2.53 4.44
N ALA A 58 0.19 -2.79 5.31
CA ALA A 58 1.32 -1.88 5.51
C ALA A 58 2.07 -1.58 4.19
N LEU A 59 2.22 -2.61 3.34
CA LEU A 59 2.80 -2.46 2.00
C LEU A 59 1.93 -1.60 1.08
N SER A 60 0.60 -1.76 1.09
CA SER A 60 -0.29 -0.89 0.32
C SER A 60 -0.18 0.56 0.78
N MET A 61 -0.13 0.81 2.09
CA MET A 61 0.05 2.17 2.61
C MET A 61 1.38 2.79 2.16
N PHE A 62 2.47 2.01 2.16
CA PHE A 62 3.76 2.47 1.65
C PHE A 62 3.70 2.81 0.15
N LEU A 63 3.09 1.93 -0.66
CA LEU A 63 3.00 2.12 -2.11
C LEU A 63 2.05 3.24 -2.54
N ASP A 64 1.13 3.65 -1.66
CA ASP A 64 0.20 4.76 -1.86
C ASP A 64 0.81 6.14 -1.57
N ILE A 65 2.03 6.21 -1.01
CA ILE A 65 2.72 7.48 -0.76
C ILE A 65 3.02 8.18 -2.10
N ASP A 66 2.76 9.49 -2.17
CA ASP A 66 3.11 10.31 -3.33
C ASP A 66 4.61 10.64 -3.34
N PHE A 67 5.39 9.66 -3.80
CA PHE A 67 6.83 9.81 -3.98
C PHE A 67 7.19 10.85 -5.05
N TYR A 68 6.30 11.14 -6.00
CA TYR A 68 6.54 12.15 -7.03
C TYR A 68 6.56 13.54 -6.41
N LEU A 69 5.52 13.90 -5.65
CA LEU A 69 5.46 15.20 -4.97
C LEU A 69 6.62 15.35 -3.98
N ARG A 70 6.92 14.29 -3.23
CA ARG A 70 8.09 14.27 -2.33
C ARG A 70 9.39 14.55 -3.08
N GLY A 71 9.62 13.83 -4.19
CA GLY A 71 10.79 14.03 -5.04
C GLY A 71 10.87 15.45 -5.57
N TYR A 72 9.75 16.00 -6.07
CA TYR A 72 9.67 17.36 -6.58
C TYR A 72 10.11 18.40 -5.54
N ASN A 73 9.55 18.34 -4.34
CA ASN A 73 9.91 19.25 -3.26
C ASN A 73 11.39 19.11 -2.89
N ASP A 74 11.89 17.87 -2.72
CA ASP A 74 13.28 17.62 -2.37
C ASP A 74 14.25 18.12 -3.46
N GLY A 75 13.89 17.96 -4.74
CA GLY A 75 14.71 18.43 -5.87
C GLY A 75 14.74 19.95 -6.03
N TYR A 76 13.65 20.63 -5.66
CA TYR A 76 13.58 22.09 -5.66
C TYR A 76 14.32 22.69 -4.45
N ASP A 77 14.09 22.15 -3.25
CA ASP A 77 14.65 22.65 -2.00
C ASP A 77 16.14 22.30 -1.82
N TYR A 78 16.53 21.08 -2.25
CA TYR A 78 17.84 20.50 -2.01
C TYR A 78 18.47 19.98 -3.30
N ALA A 79 18.87 20.91 -4.19
CA ALA A 79 19.55 20.63 -5.46
C ALA A 79 20.96 19.98 -5.31
N SER A 80 21.06 18.84 -4.63
CA SER A 80 22.29 18.12 -4.32
C SER A 80 22.17 16.63 -4.64
N ALA A 81 23.11 16.12 -5.44
CA ALA A 81 23.19 14.71 -5.79
C ALA A 81 23.35 13.80 -4.56
N GLU A 82 23.97 14.28 -3.48
CA GLU A 82 24.12 13.53 -2.24
C GLU A 82 22.76 13.30 -1.56
N VAL A 83 21.93 14.34 -1.48
CA VAL A 83 20.59 14.26 -0.90
C VAL A 83 19.72 13.29 -1.71
N TYR A 84 19.75 13.43 -3.04
CA TYR A 84 19.06 12.53 -3.96
C TYR A 84 19.39 11.05 -3.70
N ASN A 85 20.69 10.70 -3.69
CA ASN A 85 21.12 9.32 -3.47
C ASN A 85 20.73 8.80 -2.08
N LYS A 86 20.86 9.63 -1.05
CA LYS A 86 20.50 9.26 0.32
C LYS A 86 19.00 8.98 0.46
N ILE A 87 18.14 9.78 -0.17
CA ILE A 87 16.70 9.54 -0.12
C ILE A 87 16.30 8.30 -0.91
N LEU A 88 16.90 8.06 -2.08
CA LEU A 88 16.67 6.82 -2.83
C LEU A 88 16.99 5.56 -2.01
N GLU A 89 18.13 5.55 -1.33
CA GLU A 89 18.48 4.44 -0.43
C GLU A 89 17.53 4.36 0.77
N SER A 90 17.10 5.50 1.32
CA SER A 90 16.10 5.53 2.39
C SER A 90 14.77 4.89 1.97
N ILE A 91 14.31 5.14 0.74
CA ILE A 91 13.06 4.54 0.20
C ILE A 91 13.18 3.01 0.15
N LYS A 92 14.32 2.48 -0.31
CA LYS A 92 14.58 1.04 -0.34
C LYS A 92 14.62 0.43 1.06
N ILE A 93 15.30 1.09 2.00
CA ILE A 93 15.39 0.63 3.39
C ILE A 93 14.00 0.58 4.01
N GLU A 94 13.20 1.62 3.84
CA GLU A 94 11.82 1.68 4.35
C GLU A 94 10.92 0.58 3.75
N PHE A 95 11.08 0.31 2.46
CA PHE A 95 10.41 -0.80 1.78
C PHE A 95 10.82 -2.17 2.39
N LYS A 96 12.12 -2.41 2.58
CA LYS A 96 12.62 -3.66 3.19
C LYS A 96 12.12 -3.84 4.62
N ILE A 97 12.12 -2.78 5.43
CA ILE A 97 11.57 -2.80 6.79
C ILE A 97 10.07 -3.14 6.77
N THR A 98 9.33 -2.59 5.81
CA THR A 98 7.91 -2.88 5.64
C THR A 98 7.67 -4.35 5.29
N ILE A 99 8.49 -4.92 4.40
CA ILE A 99 8.46 -6.35 4.09
C ILE A 99 8.77 -7.19 5.33
N GLU A 100 9.82 -6.86 6.07
CA GLU A 100 10.23 -7.60 7.28
C GLU A 100 9.12 -7.65 8.31
N LYS A 101 8.46 -6.51 8.59
CA LYS A 101 7.30 -6.46 9.49
C LYS A 101 6.17 -7.38 9.02
N MET A 102 5.96 -7.52 7.72
CA MET A 102 4.95 -8.43 7.17
C MET A 102 5.36 -9.90 7.33
N ILE A 103 6.63 -10.23 7.10
CA ILE A 103 7.17 -11.58 7.32
C ILE A 103 7.04 -11.94 8.80
N ASP A 104 7.44 -11.06 9.71
CA ASP A 104 7.33 -11.28 11.16
C ASP A 104 5.88 -11.52 11.58
N LYS A 105 4.94 -10.75 11.02
CA LYS A 105 3.51 -10.96 11.27
C LYS A 105 3.05 -12.34 10.81
N SER A 106 3.45 -12.77 9.61
CA SER A 106 3.12 -14.09 9.08
C SER A 106 3.74 -15.22 9.90
N LEU A 107 5.00 -15.08 10.32
CA LEU A 107 5.68 -16.07 11.18
C LEU A 107 5.01 -16.20 12.56
N ASN A 108 4.60 -15.08 13.15
CA ASN A 108 3.84 -15.09 14.40
C ASN A 108 2.47 -15.77 14.24
N GLU A 109 1.79 -15.60 13.11
CA GLU A 109 0.53 -16.29 12.81
C GLU A 109 0.76 -17.80 12.63
N ILE A 110 1.82 -18.21 11.93
CA ILE A 110 2.22 -19.63 11.81
C ILE A 110 2.49 -20.24 13.19
N ALA A 111 3.20 -19.54 14.07
CA ALA A 111 3.49 -20.03 15.42
C ALA A 111 2.21 -20.32 16.22
N LYS A 112 1.22 -19.41 16.16
CA LYS A 112 -0.10 -19.59 16.80
C LYS A 112 -0.88 -20.76 16.21
N LEU A 113 -0.83 -20.95 14.88
CA LEU A 113 -1.50 -22.08 14.22
C LEU A 113 -0.86 -23.41 14.60
N ASN A 114 0.47 -23.47 14.71
CA ASN A 114 1.17 -24.66 15.18
C ASN A 114 0.83 -25.00 16.64
N GLU A 115 0.73 -23.99 17.51
CA GLU A 115 0.27 -24.18 18.89
C GLU A 115 -1.16 -24.77 18.92
N LEU A 116 -2.06 -24.23 18.09
CA LEU A 116 -3.43 -24.74 17.95
C LEU A 116 -3.45 -26.19 17.49
N ILE A 117 -2.64 -26.56 16.50
CA ILE A 117 -2.53 -27.95 16.02
C ILE A 117 -2.04 -28.87 17.15
N ASN A 118 -0.99 -28.49 17.88
CA ASN A 118 -0.44 -29.30 18.97
C ASN A 118 -1.42 -29.52 20.13
N ASN A 119 -2.36 -28.60 20.33
CA ASN A 119 -3.39 -28.70 21.36
C ASN A 119 -4.54 -29.64 20.96
N ILE A 120 -4.73 -29.91 19.66
CA ILE A 120 -5.75 -30.84 19.14
C ILE A 120 -5.09 -32.23 19.07
N LYS A 121 -4.98 -32.92 20.22
CA LYS A 121 -4.18 -34.15 20.33
C LYS A 121 -4.82 -35.43 19.77
N ASP A 122 -6.14 -35.48 19.54
CA ASP A 122 -6.81 -36.80 19.46
C ASP A 122 -7.71 -37.06 18.25
N LEU A 123 -7.87 -36.16 17.27
CA LEU A 123 -8.50 -36.49 15.98
C LEU A 123 -8.07 -35.51 14.90
N LYS A 124 -7.84 -36.03 13.68
CA LYS A 124 -7.60 -35.24 12.48
C LYS A 124 -8.85 -34.44 12.14
N SER A 125 -8.95 -33.26 12.74
CA SER A 125 -10.13 -32.41 12.65
C SER A 125 -10.07 -31.56 11.39
N MET A 126 -11.24 -31.15 10.89
CA MET A 126 -11.31 -30.16 9.81
C MET A 126 -10.53 -28.88 10.16
N SER A 127 -10.48 -28.53 11.45
CA SER A 127 -9.70 -27.39 11.98
C SER A 127 -8.19 -27.57 11.77
N GLU A 128 -7.65 -28.77 11.93
CA GLU A 128 -6.24 -29.07 11.69
C GLU A 128 -5.90 -28.90 10.20
N VAL A 129 -6.74 -29.45 9.31
CA VAL A 129 -6.57 -29.31 7.86
C VAL A 129 -6.59 -27.83 7.45
N ASN A 130 -7.54 -27.06 7.99
CA ASN A 130 -7.63 -25.62 7.73
C ASN A 130 -6.39 -24.86 8.25
N ALA A 131 -5.90 -25.20 9.44
CA ALA A 131 -4.70 -24.58 10.00
C ALA A 131 -3.45 -24.88 9.15
N LEU A 132 -3.28 -26.12 8.69
CA LEU A 132 -2.18 -26.52 7.81
C LEU A 132 -2.25 -25.82 6.44
N ASN A 133 -3.44 -25.72 5.85
CA ASN A 133 -3.64 -24.97 4.60
C ASN A 133 -3.25 -23.51 4.78
N ARG A 134 -3.67 -22.89 5.89
CA ARG A 134 -3.33 -21.50 6.21
C ARG A 134 -1.83 -21.30 6.42
N ILE A 135 -1.15 -22.22 7.10
CA ILE A 135 0.31 -22.21 7.25
C ILE A 135 0.98 -22.25 5.87
N ASN A 136 0.48 -23.08 4.96
CA ASN A 136 1.03 -23.19 3.62
C ASN A 136 0.86 -21.89 2.81
N GLU A 137 -0.32 -21.26 2.88
CA GLU A 137 -0.56 -19.93 2.29
C GLU A 137 0.41 -18.87 2.82
N LEU A 138 0.60 -18.83 4.14
CA LEU A 138 1.51 -17.89 4.80
C LEU A 138 2.97 -18.12 4.38
N ASN A 139 3.39 -19.38 4.23
CA ASN A 139 4.73 -19.71 3.73
C ASN A 139 4.93 -19.26 2.27
N ILE A 140 3.95 -19.47 1.40
CA ILE A 140 3.99 -18.96 0.02
C ILE A 140 4.08 -17.43 0.02
N GLN A 141 3.35 -16.76 0.90
CA GLN A 141 3.42 -15.30 1.04
C GLN A 141 4.80 -14.83 1.51
N ILE A 142 5.39 -15.49 2.51
CA ILE A 142 6.74 -15.20 3.00
C ILE A 142 7.76 -15.38 1.88
N GLN A 143 7.64 -16.44 1.08
CA GLN A 143 8.53 -16.66 -0.07
C GLN A 143 8.45 -15.48 -1.06
N LYS A 144 7.25 -15.09 -1.48
CA LYS A 144 7.05 -13.95 -2.39
C LYS A 144 7.61 -12.65 -1.80
N LEU A 145 7.44 -12.43 -0.51
CA LEU A 145 7.99 -11.26 0.20
C LEU A 145 9.53 -11.26 0.20
N ASN A 146 10.15 -12.42 0.40
CA ASN A 146 11.61 -12.57 0.30
C ASN A 146 12.13 -12.33 -1.12
N GLU A 147 11.41 -12.81 -2.14
CA GLU A 147 11.74 -12.50 -3.55
C GLU A 147 11.74 -10.98 -3.80
N GLN A 148 10.75 -10.25 -3.25
CA GLN A 148 10.72 -8.79 -3.35
C GLN A 148 11.89 -8.09 -2.65
N LYS A 149 12.44 -8.66 -1.56
CA LYS A 149 13.67 -8.12 -0.93
C LYS A 149 14.86 -8.22 -1.87
N VAL A 150 15.00 -9.34 -2.58
CA VAL A 150 16.08 -9.55 -3.55
C VAL A 150 15.92 -8.60 -4.75
N LEU A 151 14.70 -8.48 -5.29
CA LEU A 151 14.41 -7.55 -6.38
C LEU A 151 14.67 -6.09 -5.99
N CYS A 152 14.43 -5.73 -4.73
CA CYS A 152 14.69 -4.39 -4.23
C CYS A 152 16.16 -3.98 -4.37
N ASP A 153 17.10 -4.90 -4.15
CA ASP A 153 18.54 -4.65 -4.35
C ASP A 153 18.89 -4.40 -5.82
N GLN A 154 18.11 -4.95 -6.73
CA GLN A 154 18.25 -4.77 -8.18
C GLN A 154 17.51 -3.54 -8.72
N ASN A 155 16.86 -2.76 -7.85
CA ASN A 155 15.93 -1.68 -8.22
C ASN A 155 14.71 -2.15 -9.04
N ASP A 156 14.28 -3.40 -8.83
CA ASP A 156 13.16 -4.01 -9.53
C ASP A 156 12.04 -4.40 -8.55
N GLY A 157 10.94 -4.93 -9.07
CA GLY A 157 9.78 -5.37 -8.29
C GLY A 157 8.92 -4.19 -7.83
N LEU A 158 8.23 -4.38 -6.71
CA LEU A 158 7.25 -3.39 -6.23
C LEU A 158 7.87 -2.06 -5.82
N VAL A 159 9.14 -2.05 -5.39
CA VAL A 159 9.86 -0.81 -5.00
C VAL A 159 10.21 0.06 -6.20
N MET A 160 10.24 -0.51 -7.41
CA MET A 160 10.61 0.20 -8.64
C MET A 160 9.72 1.43 -8.87
N LYS A 161 8.41 1.30 -8.64
CA LYS A 161 7.46 2.41 -8.84
C LYS A 161 7.76 3.59 -7.89
N PRO A 162 7.80 3.44 -6.55
CA PRO A 162 8.24 4.48 -5.62
C PRO A 162 9.56 5.15 -6.00
N VAL A 163 10.58 4.34 -6.34
CA VAL A 163 11.90 4.82 -6.73
C VAL A 163 11.80 5.69 -7.98
N ASN A 164 11.17 5.21 -9.05
CA ASN A 164 11.08 5.94 -10.31
C ASN A 164 10.20 7.20 -10.19
N MET A 165 9.12 7.14 -9.41
CA MET A 165 8.29 8.31 -9.11
C MET A 165 9.10 9.39 -8.40
N TYR A 166 9.87 9.01 -7.37
CA TYR A 166 10.75 9.94 -6.68
C TYR A 166 11.80 10.55 -7.62
N LYS A 167 12.46 9.74 -8.46
CA LYS A 167 13.44 10.23 -9.44
C LYS A 167 12.85 11.27 -10.39
N ALA A 168 11.71 10.94 -11.00
CA ALA A 168 11.03 11.84 -11.94
C ALA A 168 10.58 13.14 -11.27
N GLY A 169 10.07 13.06 -10.03
CA GLY A 169 9.73 14.23 -9.23
C GLY A 169 10.96 15.11 -8.98
N TYR A 170 12.04 14.51 -8.49
CA TYR A 170 13.29 15.20 -8.16
C TYR A 170 13.91 15.93 -9.35
N GLU A 171 14.01 15.26 -10.50
CA GLU A 171 14.50 15.89 -11.73
C GLU A 171 13.65 17.10 -12.14
N LYS A 172 12.32 17.00 -11.99
CA LYS A 172 11.41 18.10 -12.30
C LYS A 172 11.54 19.26 -11.32
N GLY A 173 11.70 18.98 -10.03
CA GLY A 173 11.95 19.99 -8.99
C GLY A 173 13.26 20.73 -9.22
N LEU A 174 14.33 19.99 -9.53
CA LEU A 174 15.64 20.55 -9.85
C LEU A 174 15.59 21.44 -11.11
N TYR A 175 14.85 21.00 -12.14
CA TYR A 175 14.62 21.82 -13.32
C TYR A 175 13.89 23.13 -12.99
N ALA A 176 12.85 23.09 -12.16
CA ALA A 176 12.13 24.29 -11.75
C ALA A 176 13.04 25.27 -10.98
N TYR A 177 13.83 24.76 -10.04
CA TYR A 177 14.81 25.55 -9.29
C TYR A 177 15.85 26.23 -10.18
N THR A 178 16.41 25.48 -11.13
CA THR A 178 17.42 26.03 -12.06
C THR A 178 16.84 27.10 -12.98
N GLN A 179 15.61 26.92 -13.48
CA GLN A 179 14.93 27.94 -14.29
C GLN A 179 14.69 29.24 -13.52
N GLU A 180 14.21 29.14 -12.29
CA GLU A 180 13.99 30.30 -11.44
C GLU A 180 15.30 31.04 -11.16
N LYS A 181 16.38 30.31 -10.85
CA LYS A 181 17.70 30.91 -10.67
C LYS A 181 18.24 31.58 -11.93
N LEU A 182 18.02 31.02 -13.11
CA LEU A 182 18.45 31.63 -14.36
C LEU A 182 17.71 32.95 -14.64
N LEU A 183 16.41 33.00 -14.35
CA LEU A 183 15.58 34.20 -14.53
C LEU A 183 15.82 35.25 -13.44
N GLY A 184 16.18 34.82 -12.23
CA GLY A 184 16.43 35.70 -11.08
C GLY A 184 17.82 36.33 -11.03
N ILE A 185 18.75 35.95 -11.91
CA ILE A 185 20.01 36.68 -12.07
C ILE A 185 19.64 38.02 -12.73
N PRO A 186 19.80 39.18 -12.03
CA PRO A 186 19.65 40.45 -12.70
C PRO A 186 20.69 40.48 -13.82
N SER A 187 20.22 40.43 -15.06
CA SER A 187 21.06 40.84 -16.18
C SER A 187 21.52 42.25 -15.82
N GLY A 188 22.81 42.43 -15.54
CA GLY A 188 23.40 43.74 -15.22
C GLY A 188 23.39 44.67 -16.45
N LEU A 189 22.26 44.70 -17.14
CA LEU A 189 21.96 45.32 -18.42
C LEU A 189 20.89 46.41 -18.22
N PHE A 190 20.90 47.07 -17.07
CA PHE A 190 20.23 48.34 -16.79
C PHE A 190 21.04 49.12 -15.75
#